data_AF-A0A9Q3P8E4-F1
#
_entry.id   AF-A0A9Q3P8E4-F1
#
_cell.length_a   1.000
_cell.length_b   1.000
_cell.length_c   1.000
_cell.angle_alpha   90.00
_cell.angle_beta   90.00
_cell.angle_gamma   90.00
#
_symmetry.space_group_name_H-M   'P 1'
#
loop_
_entity.id
_entity.type
_entity.pdbx_description
1 polymer ?
#
loop_
_entity_poly.entity_id
_entity_poly.type
_entity_poly.pdbx_seq_one_letter_code
_entity_poly.pdbx_strand_id
1 'polypeptide(L)'
;MQSYSDADWGNFPQTRRSITGFVITFNGCLVVWKTRKQPTVSLSTAEAEYKALTDLTTELLWLRQFIEELLLGLINFPIDVFSDNQACINTSNSDSNSNNRWMKHVEIQLHLIREVINQKKIRVTYVPSHD
;
A
#
# COMPACT_ATOMS: atom_id res chain seq x y z
N MET A 1 -13.22 0.68 -8.01
CA MET A 1 -12.75 1.13 -6.67
C MET A 1 -11.34 1.65 -6.87
N GLN A 2 -11.02 2.82 -6.33
CA GLN A 2 -9.69 3.42 -6.43
C GLN A 2 -9.15 3.63 -5.04
N SER A 3 -7.84 3.55 -4.88
CA SER A 3 -7.19 3.77 -3.59
C SER A 3 -5.84 4.42 -3.75
N TYR A 4 -5.45 5.22 -2.76
CA TYR A 4 -4.22 6.00 -2.78
C TYR A 4 -3.52 5.80 -1.43
N SER A 5 -2.21 5.59 -1.44
CA SER A 5 -1.37 5.51 -0.24
C SER A 5 -0.20 6.47 -0.32
N ASP A 6 0.16 7.06 0.81
CA ASP A 6 1.28 7.98 0.98
C ASP A 6 1.90 7.82 2.38
N ALA A 7 3.19 8.14 2.53
CA ALA A 7 3.87 8.12 3.81
C ALA A 7 4.78 9.34 4.02
N ASP A 8 4.45 10.13 5.04
CA ASP A 8 5.29 11.24 5.47
C ASP A 8 6.44 10.74 6.37
N TRP A 9 7.67 10.75 5.87
CA TRP A 9 8.83 10.12 6.51
C TRP A 9 9.43 10.95 7.66
N GLY A 10 9.45 10.37 8.87
CA GLY A 10 10.22 10.92 10.00
C GLY A 10 9.70 12.24 10.59
N ASN A 11 8.55 12.72 10.12
CA ASN A 11 8.02 14.03 10.46
C ASN A 11 7.35 14.15 11.84
N PHE A 12 7.13 13.03 12.56
CA PHE A 12 6.64 13.12 13.94
C PHE A 12 7.77 13.57 14.90
N PRO A 13 7.75 14.80 15.48
CA PRO A 13 8.93 15.41 16.10
C PRO A 13 9.49 14.65 17.30
N GLN A 14 8.61 14.08 18.15
CA GLN A 14 9.02 13.44 19.41
C GLN A 14 9.62 12.05 19.22
N THR A 15 9.18 11.32 18.19
CA THR A 15 9.60 9.91 17.99
C THR A 15 10.28 9.65 16.66
N ARG A 16 10.35 10.66 15.78
CA ARG A 16 10.85 10.55 14.39
C ARG A 16 10.21 9.38 13.61
N ARG A 17 8.94 9.11 13.92
CA ARG A 17 8.16 8.07 13.23
C ARG A 17 7.46 8.69 12.05
N SER A 18 7.34 7.93 10.97
CA SER A 18 6.58 8.35 9.81
C SER A 18 5.07 8.32 10.08
N ILE A 19 4.31 9.05 9.27
CA ILE A 19 2.85 9.01 9.26
C ILE A 19 2.41 8.33 7.97
N THR A 20 1.63 7.26 8.09
CA THR A 20 0.96 6.61 6.95
C THR A 20 -0.37 7.30 6.71
N GLY A 21 -0.67 7.63 5.45
CA GLY A 21 -1.98 8.06 4.97
C GLY A 21 -2.49 7.16 3.85
N PHE A 22 -3.78 6.86 3.84
CA PHE A 22 -4.43 6.30 2.66
C PHE A 22 -5.92 6.63 2.59
N VAL A 23 -6.47 6.52 1.38
CA VAL A 23 -7.90 6.67 1.08
C VAL A 23 -8.35 5.59 0.11
N ILE A 24 -9.60 5.14 0.26
CA ILE A 24 -10.27 4.19 -0.63
C ILE A 24 -11.61 4.80 -1.05
N THR A 25 -11.85 4.83 -2.35
CA THR A 25 -13.09 5.34 -2.96
C THR A 25 -13.82 4.27 -3.75
N PHE A 26 -15.15 4.26 -3.64
CA PHE A 26 -16.04 3.41 -4.40
C PHE A 26 -17.02 4.29 -5.19
N ASN A 27 -17.01 4.16 -6.52
CA ASN A 27 -17.80 5.01 -7.43
C ASN A 27 -17.66 6.52 -7.16
N GLY A 28 -16.44 6.98 -6.86
CA GLY A 28 -16.15 8.39 -6.56
C GLY A 28 -16.49 8.82 -5.13
N CYS A 29 -17.14 7.98 -4.33
CA CYS A 29 -17.43 8.25 -2.93
C CYS A 29 -16.30 7.73 -2.04
N LEU A 30 -15.86 8.54 -1.06
CA LEU A 30 -14.92 8.10 -0.03
C LEU A 30 -15.62 7.09 0.88
N VAL A 31 -15.05 5.89 1.00
CA VAL A 31 -15.60 4.82 1.85
C VAL A 31 -14.70 4.51 3.05
N VAL A 32 -13.38 4.63 2.88
CA VAL A 32 -12.40 4.41 3.95
C VAL A 32 -11.28 5.42 3.80
N TRP A 33 -10.79 5.92 4.94
CA TRP A 33 -9.57 6.70 5.02
C TRP A 33 -8.87 6.39 6.32
N LYS A 34 -7.54 6.56 6.35
CA LYS A 34 -6.75 6.37 7.56
C LYS A 34 -5.55 7.29 7.55
N THR A 35 -5.28 7.89 8.69
CA THR A 35 -3.99 8.51 9.00
C THR A 35 -3.49 7.93 10.31
N ARG A 36 -2.25 7.43 10.34
CA ARG A 36 -1.68 6.84 11.54
C ARG A 36 -0.18 7.02 11.63
N LYS A 37 0.30 7.22 12.85
CA LYS A 37 1.72 7.09 13.15
C LYS A 37 2.16 5.64 12.94
N GLN A 38 3.24 5.43 12.19
CA GLN A 38 3.82 4.10 12.00
C GLN A 38 4.30 3.54 13.36
N PRO A 39 4.12 2.23 13.61
CA PRO A 39 4.44 1.64 14.91
C PRO A 39 5.96 1.61 15.16
N THR A 40 6.75 1.51 14.10
CA THR A 40 8.21 1.50 14.13
C THR A 40 8.77 2.70 13.37
N VAL A 41 9.99 3.11 13.72
CA VAL A 41 10.73 4.13 12.97
C VAL A 41 11.14 3.53 11.63
N SER A 42 10.98 4.30 10.55
CA SER A 42 11.42 3.93 9.21
C SER A 42 12.74 4.61 8.92
N LEU A 43 13.72 3.88 8.40
CA LEU A 43 15.06 4.39 8.13
C LEU A 43 15.21 4.99 6.72
N SER A 44 14.17 4.88 5.90
CA SER A 44 14.10 5.49 4.58
C SER A 44 12.65 5.83 4.22
N THR A 45 12.46 6.77 3.29
CA THR A 45 11.15 7.05 2.68
C THR A 45 10.57 5.78 2.05
N ALA A 46 11.39 5.00 1.34
CA ALA A 46 10.92 3.74 0.74
C ALA A 46 10.34 2.76 1.76
N GLU A 47 10.99 2.58 2.91
CA GLU A 47 10.44 1.74 3.99
C GLU A 47 9.12 2.29 4.53
N ALA A 48 9.00 3.62 4.68
CA ALA A 48 7.77 4.24 5.13
C ALA A 48 6.63 4.01 4.13
N GLU A 49 6.91 4.15 2.83
CA GLU A 49 5.96 3.88 1.75
C GLU A 49 5.53 2.42 1.70
N TYR A 50 6.46 1.46 1.83
CA TYR A 50 6.11 0.03 1.88
C TYR A 50 5.18 -0.29 3.05
N LYS A 51 5.40 0.32 4.22
CA LYS A 51 4.51 0.18 5.37
C LYS A 51 3.13 0.76 5.07
N ALA A 52 3.04 1.93 4.43
CA ALA A 52 1.78 2.54 4.05
C ALA A 52 1.01 1.69 3.03
N LEU A 53 1.69 1.20 1.99
CA LEU A 53 1.12 0.33 0.97
C LEU A 53 0.67 -1.01 1.55
N THR A 54 1.42 -1.58 2.49
CA THR A 54 1.06 -2.82 3.19
C THR A 54 -0.22 -2.64 4.00
N ASP A 55 -0.31 -1.53 4.74
CA ASP A 55 -1.50 -1.18 5.51
C ASP A 55 -2.73 -1.05 4.60
N LEU A 56 -2.60 -0.29 3.50
CA LEU A 56 -3.67 -0.13 2.52
C LEU A 56 -4.08 -1.48 1.90
N THR A 57 -3.10 -2.31 1.52
CA THR A 57 -3.35 -3.63 0.91
C THR A 57 -4.16 -4.52 1.85
N THR A 58 -3.85 -4.52 3.13
CA THR A 58 -4.57 -5.32 4.13
C THR A 58 -6.02 -4.85 4.28
N GLU A 59 -6.24 -3.54 4.29
CA GLU A 59 -7.59 -2.94 4.38
C GLU A 59 -8.41 -3.20 3.11
N LEU A 60 -7.76 -3.19 1.94
CA LEU A 60 -8.40 -3.57 0.67
C LEU A 60 -8.81 -5.04 0.63
N LEU A 61 -7.97 -5.95 1.16
CA LEU A 61 -8.31 -7.37 1.26
C LEU A 61 -9.53 -7.58 2.16
N TRP A 62 -9.54 -6.91 3.33
CA TRP A 62 -10.68 -6.96 4.24
C TRP A 62 -11.95 -6.39 3.59
N LEU A 63 -11.86 -5.21 2.98
CA LEU A 63 -13.00 -4.55 2.35
C LEU A 63 -13.54 -5.37 1.17
N ARG A 64 -12.64 -5.99 0.38
CA ARG A 64 -13.01 -6.90 -0.70
C ARG A 64 -13.80 -8.08 -0.17
N GLN A 65 -13.31 -8.76 0.87
CA GLN A 65 -14.00 -9.90 1.48
C GLN A 65 -15.37 -9.48 2.03
N PHE A 66 -15.43 -8.34 2.74
CA PHE A 66 -16.67 -7.80 3.27
C PHE A 66 -17.71 -7.55 2.17
N ILE A 67 -17.29 -6.98 1.04
CA ILE A 67 -18.19 -6.75 -0.11
C ILE A 67 -18.58 -8.05 -0.79
N GLU A 68 -17.67 -9.01 -0.92
CA GLU A 68 -17.97 -10.34 -1.49
C GLU A 68 -19.07 -11.06 -0.67
N GLU A 69 -19.01 -10.97 0.67
CA GLU A 69 -20.02 -11.53 1.57
C GLU A 69 -21.37 -10.80 1.48
N LEU A 70 -21.36 -9.47 1.37
CA LEU A 70 -22.59 -8.66 1.36
C LEU A 70 -23.30 -8.63 0.00
N LEU A 71 -22.54 -8.69 -1.10
CA LEU A 71 -23.02 -8.45 -2.46
C LEU A 71 -22.79 -9.63 -3.42
N LEU A 72 -22.61 -10.85 -2.90
CA LEU A 72 -22.54 -12.11 -3.67
C LEU A 72 -21.55 -12.08 -4.85
N GLY A 73 -20.33 -11.59 -4.64
CA GLY A 73 -19.26 -11.68 -5.64
C GLY A 73 -19.23 -10.56 -6.70
N LEU A 74 -19.73 -9.37 -6.37
CA LEU A 74 -19.73 -8.21 -7.27
C LEU A 74 -18.33 -7.69 -7.67
N ILE A 75 -17.27 -8.05 -6.92
CA ILE A 75 -15.90 -7.63 -7.22
C ILE A 75 -15.12 -8.78 -7.88
N ASN A 76 -15.09 -8.82 -9.21
CA ASN A 76 -14.30 -9.81 -9.98
C ASN A 76 -13.06 -9.21 -10.69
N PHE A 77 -12.73 -7.96 -10.38
CA PHE A 77 -11.58 -7.26 -10.97
C PHE A 77 -10.58 -6.84 -9.87
N PRO A 78 -9.30 -6.63 -10.23
CA PRO A 78 -8.31 -6.07 -9.32
C PRO A 78 -8.70 -4.65 -8.89
N ILE A 79 -8.45 -4.30 -7.63
CA ILE A 79 -8.62 -2.93 -7.13
C ILE A 79 -7.38 -2.10 -7.50
N ASP A 80 -7.57 -0.92 -8.07
CA ASP A 80 -6.47 -0.03 -8.42
C ASP A 80 -5.93 0.68 -7.16
N VAL A 81 -4.62 0.54 -6.97
CA VAL A 81 -3.85 1.13 -5.89
C VAL A 81 -2.84 2.10 -6.50
N PHE A 82 -2.89 3.36 -6.08
CA PHE A 82 -2.02 4.41 -6.56
C PHE A 82 -1.00 4.78 -5.49
N SER A 83 0.27 4.82 -5.86
CA SER A 83 1.40 5.24 -5.01
C SER A 83 2.43 5.97 -5.87
N ASP A 84 3.16 6.89 -5.26
CA ASP A 84 4.18 7.73 -5.90
C ASP A 84 5.60 7.12 -5.85
N ASN A 85 5.77 5.99 -5.18
CA ASN A 85 7.09 5.40 -5.05
C ASN A 85 7.38 4.43 -6.21
N GLN A 86 8.03 4.94 -7.26
CA GLN A 86 8.47 4.13 -8.40
C GLN A 86 9.35 2.94 -7.99
N ALA A 87 10.18 3.07 -6.95
CA ALA A 87 10.98 1.95 -6.45
C ALA A 87 10.08 0.86 -5.83
N CYS A 88 9.01 1.27 -5.15
CA CYS A 88 7.98 0.39 -4.61
C CYS A 88 7.31 -0.43 -5.72
N ILE A 89 6.93 0.25 -6.79
CA ILE A 89 6.19 -0.32 -7.92
C ILE A 89 7.05 -1.23 -8.78
N ASN A 90 8.28 -0.80 -9.09
CA ASN A 90 9.21 -1.59 -9.88
C ASN A 90 9.61 -2.87 -9.14
N THR A 91 9.75 -2.80 -7.80
CA THR A 91 10.08 -3.98 -7.00
C THR A 91 8.85 -4.88 -6.81
N SER A 92 7.65 -4.34 -6.61
CA SER A 92 6.44 -5.16 -6.49
C SER A 92 6.03 -5.85 -7.78
N ASN A 93 6.37 -5.28 -8.94
CA ASN A 93 6.01 -5.82 -10.25
C ASN A 93 7.10 -6.71 -10.89
N SER A 94 8.33 -6.71 -10.36
CA SER A 94 9.44 -7.50 -10.92
C SER A 94 9.80 -8.68 -10.01
N ASP A 95 9.99 -9.88 -10.59
CA ASP A 95 10.54 -11.08 -9.93
C ASP A 95 12.06 -11.00 -9.67
N SER A 96 12.71 -9.95 -10.15
CA SER A 96 14.14 -9.75 -9.93
C SER A 96 14.38 -9.41 -8.45
N ASN A 97 14.98 -10.37 -7.72
CA ASN A 97 15.73 -10.11 -6.51
C ASN A 97 16.93 -9.20 -6.88
N SER A 98 16.68 -7.90 -7.02
CA SER A 98 17.77 -6.94 -7.09
C SER A 98 18.55 -7.09 -5.79
N ASN A 99 19.84 -7.43 -5.90
CA ASN A 99 20.80 -7.67 -4.83
C ASN A 99 21.04 -6.42 -3.96
N ASN A 100 19.99 -5.91 -3.34
CA ASN A 100 20.05 -4.81 -2.40
C ASN A 100 19.80 -5.40 -1.02
N ARG A 101 20.70 -5.12 -0.08
CA ARG A 101 20.65 -5.53 1.33
C ARG A 101 19.43 -4.90 2.00
N TRP A 102 18.24 -5.46 1.80
CA TRP A 102 17.03 -4.98 2.45
C TRP A 102 16.89 -5.70 3.78
N MET A 103 16.30 -5.02 4.76
CA MET A 103 15.99 -5.64 6.04
C MET A 103 14.82 -6.61 5.85
N LYS A 104 14.86 -7.76 6.54
CA LYS A 104 13.85 -8.84 6.41
C LYS A 104 12.41 -8.35 6.48
N HIS A 105 12.11 -7.32 7.29
CA HIS A 105 10.74 -6.82 7.43
C HIS A 105 10.22 -6.13 6.17
N VAL A 106 11.08 -5.42 5.43
CA VAL A 106 10.69 -4.77 4.16
C VAL A 106 10.43 -5.84 3.10
N GLU A 107 11.29 -6.87 3.07
CA GLU A 107 11.16 -8.00 2.14
C GLU A 107 9.84 -8.76 2.36
N ILE A 108 9.46 -9.02 3.62
CA ILE A 108 8.19 -9.68 3.96
C ILE A 108 6.99 -8.85 3.47
N GLN A 109 7.00 -7.53 3.69
CA GLN A 109 5.94 -6.63 3.22
C GLN A 109 5.80 -6.66 1.71
N LEU A 110 6.93 -6.67 1.00
CA LEU A 110 6.97 -6.76 -0.44
C LEU A 110 6.44 -8.08 -0.98
N HIS A 111 6.79 -9.19 -0.33
CA HIS A 111 6.26 -10.50 -0.70
C HIS A 111 4.76 -10.58 -0.55
N LEU A 112 4.19 -10.02 0.52
CA LEU A 112 2.74 -9.93 0.68
C LEU A 112 2.11 -9.16 -0.48
N ILE A 113 2.63 -7.97 -0.81
CA ILE A 113 2.10 -7.14 -1.91
C ILE A 113 2.19 -7.89 -3.25
N ARG A 114 3.34 -8.51 -3.54
CA ARG A 114 3.56 -9.35 -4.74
C ARG A 114 2.56 -10.50 -4.82
N GLU A 115 2.33 -11.20 -3.71
CA GLU A 115 1.36 -12.29 -3.65
C GLU A 115 -0.05 -11.82 -4.00
N VAL A 116 -0.48 -10.68 -3.43
CA VAL A 116 -1.81 -10.11 -3.68
C VAL A 116 -1.97 -9.62 -5.13
N ILE A 117 -0.90 -9.05 -5.72
CA ILE A 117 -0.84 -8.70 -7.15
C ILE A 117 -0.94 -9.95 -8.02
N ASN A 118 -0.18 -10.99 -7.71
CA ASN A 118 -0.19 -12.27 -8.45
C ASN A 118 -1.55 -12.97 -8.39
N GLN A 119 -2.26 -12.85 -7.26
CA GLN A 119 -3.65 -13.29 -7.11
C GLN A 119 -4.65 -12.40 -7.86
N LYS A 120 -4.20 -11.33 -8.54
CA LYS A 120 -5.03 -10.35 -9.28
C LYS A 120 -6.08 -9.67 -8.40
N LYS A 121 -5.82 -9.56 -7.10
CA LYS A 121 -6.73 -8.87 -6.16
C LYS A 121 -6.54 -7.36 -6.18
N ILE A 122 -5.30 -6.90 -6.38
CA ILE A 122 -4.96 -5.49 -6.53
C ILE A 122 -4.09 -5.27 -7.78
N ARG A 123 -4.05 -4.03 -8.24
CA ARG A 123 -3.12 -3.54 -9.25
C ARG A 123 -2.47 -2.28 -8.74
N VAL A 124 -1.15 -2.31 -8.54
CA VAL A 124 -0.40 -1.14 -8.08
C VAL A 124 0.08 -0.34 -9.30
N THR A 125 -0.27 0.94 -9.36
CA THR A 125 0.02 1.86 -10.46
C THR A 125 0.72 3.10 -9.92
N TYR A 126 1.71 3.59 -10.67
CA TYR A 126 2.43 4.81 -10.33
C TYR A 126 1.58 6.03 -10.63
N VAL A 127 1.50 6.95 -9.67
CA VAL A 127 0.97 8.29 -9.89
C VAL A 127 1.99 9.30 -9.36
N PRO A 128 2.42 10.28 -10.17
CA PRO A 128 3.34 11.31 -9.70
C PRO A 128 2.68 12.17 -8.62
N SER A 129 3.42 12.43 -7.54
CA SER A 129 3.05 13.44 -6.56
C SER A 129 3.09 14.82 -7.20
N HIS A 130 1.97 15.55 -7.12
CA HIS A 130 1.94 16.98 -7.39
C HIS A 130 2.32 17.70 -6.09
N ASP A 131 3.61 17.73 -5.79
CA ASP A 131 4.17 18.66 -4.79
C ASP A 131 4.28 20.08 -5.36
#